data_AF-A0A151S9E4-F1
#
_entry.id   AF-A0A151S9E4-F1
#
_cell.length_a   1.000
_cell.length_b   1.000
_cell.length_c   1.000
_cell.angle_alpha   90.00
_cell.angle_beta   90.00
_cell.angle_gamma   90.00
#
_symmetry.space_group_name_H-M   'P 1'
#
loop_
_entity.id
_entity.type
_entity.pdbx_description
1 polymer ?
#
loop_
_entity_poly.entity_id
_entity_poly.type
_entity_poly.pdbx_seq_one_letter_code
_entity_poly.pdbx_strand_id
1 'polypeptide(L)'
;MLAKRKEFQNNGKTQQRPFFPLRVSKSILVRGAIGVFGLGFVDAGYSGDWSRIGVITQQNEELLKVAAFLVVTLCIFLIFFLPSEPNS
;
A
#
# COMPACT_ATOMS: atom_id res chain seq x y z
N MET A 1 -12.96 61.21 18.19
CA MET A 1 -13.49 59.95 17.64
C MET A 1 -12.46 59.36 16.69
N LEU A 2 -11.61 58.47 17.22
CA LEU A 2 -10.65 57.69 16.46
C LEU A 2 -11.37 56.50 15.81
N ALA A 3 -11.21 56.33 14.50
CA ALA A 3 -10.60 55.14 13.88
C ALA A 3 -10.90 55.11 12.38
N LYS A 4 -9.93 55.60 11.61
CA LYS A 4 -9.78 55.43 10.16
C LYS A 4 -9.59 53.95 9.86
N ARG A 5 -10.67 53.21 9.54
CA ARG A 5 -10.59 51.80 9.15
C ARG A 5 -10.14 51.70 7.68
N LYS A 6 -8.84 51.80 7.45
CA LYS A 6 -8.18 51.41 6.20
C LYS A 6 -7.06 50.43 6.55
N GLU A 7 -7.04 49.32 5.81
CA GLU A 7 -5.92 48.38 5.66
C GLU A 7 -5.51 47.52 6.86
N PHE A 8 -6.11 46.33 6.93
CA PHE A 8 -5.35 45.10 7.18
C PHE A 8 -6.00 44.03 6.30
N GLN A 9 -5.61 44.00 5.02
CA GLN A 9 -4.53 43.12 4.56
C GLN A 9 -4.89 41.65 4.83
N ASN A 10 -5.53 41.08 3.80
CA ASN A 10 -5.18 39.82 3.15
C ASN A 10 -4.91 38.57 4.00
N ASN A 11 -5.45 37.45 3.49
CA ASN A 11 -5.02 36.07 3.73
C ASN A 11 -5.44 35.42 5.06
N GLY A 12 -6.63 34.84 5.06
CA GLY A 12 -7.03 33.82 6.02
C GLY A 12 -7.70 32.61 5.38
N LYS A 13 -7.35 32.25 4.13
CA LYS A 13 -7.61 30.89 3.67
C LYS A 13 -6.70 30.01 4.50
N THR A 14 -7.20 29.48 5.61
CA THR A 14 -6.58 28.33 6.30
C THR A 14 -6.72 27.13 5.36
N GLN A 15 -5.99 27.18 4.26
CA GLN A 15 -5.67 26.02 3.46
C GLN A 15 -4.76 25.23 4.39
N GLN A 16 -5.36 24.28 5.13
CA GLN A 16 -4.61 23.18 5.70
C GLN A 16 -3.92 22.53 4.51
N ARG A 17 -2.70 22.98 4.22
CA ARG A 17 -1.83 22.33 3.26
C ARG A 17 -1.53 21.00 3.93
N PRO A 18 -1.96 19.85 3.37
CA PRO A 18 -1.46 18.58 3.86
C PRO A 18 0.07 18.69 3.79
N PHE A 19 0.72 18.47 4.93
CA PHE A 19 2.18 18.67 5.11
C PHE A 19 3.02 17.82 4.15
N PHE A 20 2.38 16.94 3.38
CA PHE A 20 2.90 16.29 2.20
C PHE A 20 1.81 16.18 1.13
N PRO A 21 1.89 16.90 -0.02
CA PRO A 21 1.07 16.61 -1.18
C PRO A 21 1.66 15.37 -1.88
N LEU A 22 1.63 14.21 -1.21
CA LEU A 22 1.99 12.93 -1.81
C LEU A 22 0.89 12.54 -2.80
N ARG A 23 0.95 13.14 -4.01
CA ARG A 23 0.12 12.76 -5.16
C ARG A 23 0.66 11.45 -5.73
N VAL A 24 0.42 10.36 -5.01
CA VAL A 24 0.72 9.01 -5.46
C VAL A 24 -0.36 8.60 -6.45
N SER A 25 0.03 8.09 -7.63
CA SER A 25 -0.95 7.58 -8.59
C SER A 25 -1.64 6.35 -8.00
N LYS A 26 -2.93 6.16 -8.31
CA LYS A 26 -3.67 4.98 -7.85
C LYS A 26 -2.98 3.70 -8.30
N SER A 27 -2.38 3.71 -9.50
CA SER A 27 -1.60 2.58 -10.03
C SER A 27 -0.41 2.20 -9.13
N ILE A 28 0.36 3.17 -8.60
CA ILE A 28 1.45 2.88 -7.65
C ILE A 28 0.89 2.30 -6.35
N LEU A 29 -0.23 2.82 -5.87
CA LEU A 29 -0.86 2.34 -4.64
C LEU A 29 -1.35 0.89 -4.79
N VAL A 30 -1.96 0.56 -5.93
CA VAL A 30 -2.42 -0.79 -6.26
C VAL A 30 -1.23 -1.74 -6.43
N ARG A 31 -0.17 -1.34 -7.15
CA ARG A 31 1.06 -2.16 -7.27
C ARG A 31 1.72 -2.39 -5.92
N GLY A 32 1.75 -1.37 -5.06
CA GLY A 32 2.23 -1.48 -3.68
C GLY A 32 1.40 -2.47 -2.86
N ALA A 33 0.07 -2.38 -2.95
CA ALA A 33 -0.83 -3.31 -2.28
C ALA A 33 -0.63 -4.76 -2.73
N ILE A 34 -0.50 -4.99 -4.05
CA ILE A 34 -0.20 -6.31 -4.61
C ILE A 34 1.16 -6.82 -4.13
N GLY A 35 2.17 -5.95 -4.08
CA GLY A 35 3.51 -6.28 -3.60
C GLY A 35 3.52 -6.69 -2.12
N VAL A 36 2.87 -5.90 -1.25
CA VAL A 36 2.75 -6.20 0.19
C VAL A 36 1.94 -7.49 0.40
N PHE A 37 0.88 -7.70 -0.38
CA PHE A 37 0.09 -8.93 -0.34
C PHE A 37 0.94 -10.16 -0.69
N GLY A 38 1.69 -10.10 -1.79
CA GLY A 38 2.59 -11.19 -2.19
C GLY A 38 3.71 -11.44 -1.17
N LEU A 39 4.27 -10.37 -0.59
CA LEU A 39 5.30 -10.47 0.45
C LEU A 39 4.76 -11.16 1.72
N GLY A 40 3.51 -10.88 2.11
CA GLY A 40 2.86 -11.56 3.23
C GLY A 40 2.71 -13.08 3.00
N PHE A 41 2.49 -13.50 1.76
CA PHE A 41 2.50 -14.93 1.41
C PHE A 41 3.89 -15.56 1.48
N VAL A 42 4.96 -14.83 1.14
CA VAL A 42 6.33 -15.32 1.33
C VAL A 42 6.63 -15.50 2.82
N ASP A 43 6.30 -14.50 3.64
CA ASP A 43 6.52 -14.56 5.09
C ASP A 43 5.73 -15.72 5.71
N ALA A 44 4.44 -15.86 5.38
CA ALA A 44 3.65 -16.98 5.84
C ALA A 44 4.13 -18.33 5.29
N GLY A 45 4.54 -18.42 4.02
CA GLY A 45 4.96 -19.68 3.41
C GLY A 45 6.34 -20.18 3.87
N TYR A 46 7.27 -19.25 4.15
CA TYR A 46 8.68 -19.60 4.38
C TYR A 46 9.23 -19.20 5.74
N SER A 47 8.60 -18.28 6.50
CA SER A 47 9.10 -17.87 7.82
C SER A 47 8.62 -18.76 8.98
N GLY A 48 7.62 -19.63 8.79
CA GLY A 48 6.93 -20.23 9.95
C GLY A 48 6.78 -21.75 9.91
N ASP A 49 7.32 -22.41 10.94
CA ASP A 49 6.87 -23.72 11.41
C ASP A 49 5.43 -23.60 12.00
N TRP A 50 4.46 -23.23 11.17
CA TRP A 50 3.07 -23.04 11.62
C TRP A 50 2.47 -24.34 12.14
N SER A 51 2.95 -25.48 11.63
CA SER A 51 2.61 -26.79 12.17
C SER A 51 3.18 -27.04 13.57
N ARG A 52 4.29 -26.40 13.93
CA ARG A 52 4.91 -26.53 15.26
C ARG A 52 4.21 -25.66 16.31
N ILE A 53 3.69 -24.51 15.90
CA ILE A 53 2.85 -23.65 16.75
C ILE A 53 1.42 -24.23 16.88
N GLY A 54 1.06 -25.18 16.00
CA GLY A 54 -0.22 -25.88 16.01
C GLY A 54 -1.37 -25.07 15.38
N VAL A 55 -1.05 -24.02 14.61
CA VAL A 55 -2.06 -23.19 13.93
C VAL A 55 -2.63 -23.92 12.72
N ILE A 56 -1.80 -24.67 12.00
CA ILE A 56 -2.19 -25.48 10.83
C ILE A 56 -1.56 -26.89 10.92
N THR A 57 -2.05 -27.84 10.14
CA THR A 57 -1.40 -29.16 10.01
C THR A 57 -0.19 -29.09 9.08
N GLN A 58 0.72 -30.05 9.19
CA GLN A 58 1.90 -30.12 8.33
C GLN A 58 1.55 -30.23 6.83
N GLN A 59 0.44 -30.89 6.49
CA GLN A 59 -0.07 -30.93 5.11
C GLN A 59 -0.45 -29.53 4.61
N ASN A 60 -1.09 -28.73 5.45
CA ASN A 60 -1.48 -27.37 5.10
C ASN A 60 -0.27 -26.42 5.00
N GLU A 61 0.79 -26.69 5.75
CA GLU A 61 2.05 -25.96 5.64
C GLU A 61 2.71 -26.17 4.27
N GLU A 62 2.76 -27.41 3.80
CA GLU A 62 3.26 -27.71 2.45
C GLU A 62 2.39 -27.08 1.35
N LEU A 63 1.06 -27.10 1.52
CA LEU A 63 0.14 -26.38 0.63
C LEU A 63 0.37 -24.87 0.66
N LEU A 64 0.68 -24.29 1.83
CA LEU A 64 0.96 -22.86 1.98
C LEU A 64 2.26 -22.46 1.26
N LYS A 65 3.30 -23.30 1.31
CA LYS A 65 4.55 -23.11 0.53
C LYS A 65 4.28 -23.09 -0.98
N VAL A 66 3.48 -24.05 -1.47
CA VAL A 66 3.10 -24.10 -2.89
C VAL A 66 2.24 -22.90 -3.28
N ALA A 67 1.28 -22.53 -2.43
CA ALA A 67 0.46 -21.35 -2.64
C ALA A 67 1.32 -20.07 -2.68
N ALA A 68 2.32 -19.94 -1.81
CA ALA A 68 3.24 -18.81 -1.81
C ALA A 68 3.98 -18.69 -3.16
N PHE A 69 4.48 -19.81 -3.71
CA PHE A 69 5.12 -19.80 -5.03
C PHE A 69 4.19 -19.31 -6.15
N LEU A 70 2.95 -19.83 -6.19
CA LEU A 70 1.95 -19.42 -7.19
C LEU A 70 1.51 -17.98 -7.03
N VAL A 71 1.17 -17.58 -5.80
CA VAL A 71 0.67 -16.23 -5.48
C VAL A 71 1.73 -15.18 -5.75
N VAL A 72 2.99 -15.43 -5.37
CA VAL A 72 4.08 -14.49 -5.63
C VAL A 72 4.32 -14.32 -7.12
N THR A 73 4.35 -15.41 -7.87
CA THR A 73 4.50 -15.36 -9.34
C THR A 73 3.35 -14.57 -9.98
N LEU A 74 2.12 -14.78 -9.53
CA LEU A 74 0.95 -14.02 -9.97
C LEU A 74 1.05 -12.53 -9.58
N CYS A 75 1.49 -12.21 -8.36
CA CYS A 75 1.65 -10.84 -7.90
C CYS A 75 2.68 -10.09 -8.74
N ILE A 76 3.83 -10.72 -9.01
CA ILE A 76 4.88 -10.17 -9.89
C ILE A 76 4.29 -9.93 -11.28
N PHE A 77 3.59 -10.91 -11.84
CA PHE A 77 2.92 -10.78 -13.14
C PHE A 77 1.96 -9.58 -13.14
N LEU A 78 1.09 -9.46 -12.15
CA LEU A 78 0.14 -8.36 -12.03
C LEU A 78 0.83 -7.00 -11.92
N ILE A 79 1.91 -6.88 -11.14
CA ILE A 79 2.67 -5.63 -11.02
C ILE A 79 3.19 -5.15 -12.38
N PHE A 80 3.70 -6.05 -13.22
CA PHE A 80 4.21 -5.73 -14.55
C PHE A 80 3.10 -5.50 -15.58
N PHE A 81 2.01 -6.26 -15.50
CA PHE A 81 0.93 -6.22 -16.48
C PHE A 81 -0.12 -5.14 -16.21
N LEU A 82 -0.21 -4.64 -14.96
CA LEU A 82 -1.15 -3.57 -14.63
C LEU A 82 -0.76 -2.28 -15.36
N PRO A 83 -1.68 -1.67 -16.12
CA PRO A 83 -1.42 -0.40 -16.77
C PRO A 83 -1.17 0.70 -15.74
N SER A 84 -0.20 1.56 -16.03
CA SER A 84 -0.05 2.82 -15.31
C SER A 84 -1.16 3.76 -15.78
N GLU A 85 -1.99 4.28 -14.85
CA GLU A 85 -2.91 5.36 -15.22
C GLU A 85 -2.10 6.52 -15.81
N PRO A 86 -2.53 7.12 -16.94
CA PRO A 86 -1.87 8.29 -17.47
C PRO A 86 -2.00 9.43 -16.46
N ASN A 87 -0.88 10.10 -16.20
CA ASN A 87 -0.83 11.26 -15.32
C ASN A 87 -1.70 12.36 -15.94
N SER A 88 -2.95 12.52 -15.47
CA SER A 88 -3.83 13.61 -15.89
C SER A 88 -3.50 14.93 -15.20
#